data_AF-A0A6C0L2J0-F1
#
_entry.id   AF-A0A6C0L2J0-F1
#
_cell.length_a   1.000
_cell.length_b   1.000
_cell.length_c   1.000
_cell.angle_alpha   90.00
_cell.angle_beta   90.00
_cell.angle_gamma   90.00
#
_symmetry.space_group_name_H-M   'P 1'
#
loop_
_entity.id
_entity.type
_entity.pdbx_description
1 polymer ?
#
loop_
_entity_poly.entity_id
_entity_poly.type
_entity_poly.pdbx_seq_one_letter_code
_entity_poly.pdbx_strand_id
1 'polypeptide(L)'
;MEDGKRSFTVVEIRKPGQKNKSGSTKKTTGDGGRYLSKSPRAAASKAFNASCRSKSIKGQCTLEVTLKETTRNGEEKLYKYACKRIKLAEPRIVKFGKNEVKIEYDTRIVSLN
;
A
#
# COMPACT_ATOMS: atom_id res chain seq x y z
N MET A 1 -10.37 2.14 -20.86
CA MET A 1 -9.22 1.84 -19.99
C MET A 1 -8.13 2.81 -20.37
N GLU A 2 -7.62 3.62 -19.44
CA GLU A 2 -6.52 4.54 -19.76
C GLU A 2 -5.27 3.73 -20.14
N ASP A 3 -4.69 4.11 -21.28
CA ASP A 3 -3.60 3.46 -21.99
C ASP A 3 -2.47 2.93 -21.06
N GLY A 4 -2.28 1.61 -21.05
CA GLY A 4 -1.20 0.93 -20.32
C GLY A 4 -1.36 0.76 -18.80
N LYS A 5 -2.50 1.11 -18.19
CA LYS A 5 -2.72 0.84 -16.75
C LYS A 5 -3.22 -0.60 -16.53
N ARG A 6 -2.54 -1.34 -15.65
CA ARG A 6 -2.92 -2.68 -15.16
C ARG A 6 -3.87 -2.57 -13.97
N SER A 7 -4.64 -3.63 -13.73
CA SER A 7 -5.58 -3.71 -12.61
C SER A 7 -5.03 -4.62 -11.52
N PHE A 8 -5.06 -4.16 -10.28
CA PHE A 8 -4.62 -4.96 -9.13
C PHE A 8 -5.69 -4.94 -8.05
N THR A 9 -6.05 -6.10 -7.53
CA THR A 9 -6.96 -6.25 -6.40
C THR A 9 -6.16 -6.59 -5.15
N VAL A 10 -6.44 -5.92 -4.04
CA VAL A 10 -5.80 -6.24 -2.76
C VAL A 10 -6.42 -7.52 -2.19
N VAL A 11 -5.61 -8.56 -2.03
CA VAL A 11 -6.05 -9.84 -1.46
C VAL A 11 -5.93 -9.84 0.06
N GLU A 12 -4.81 -9.33 0.56
CA GLU A 12 -4.51 -9.32 1.99
C GLU A 12 -3.68 -8.09 2.34
N ILE A 13 -4.07 -7.44 3.43
CA ILE A 13 -3.21 -6.50 4.15
C ILE A 13 -3.07 -7.03 5.55
N ARG A 14 -1.85 -7.11 6.07
CA ARG A 14 -1.58 -7.57 7.43
C ARG A 14 -0.48 -6.75 8.09
N LYS A 15 -0.47 -6.76 9.42
CA LYS A 15 0.66 -6.22 10.19
C LYS A 15 1.65 -7.35 10.47
N PRO A 16 2.94 -7.19 10.13
CA PRO A 16 3.93 -8.23 10.41
C PRO A 16 3.98 -8.49 11.92
N GLY A 17 3.96 -9.77 12.30
CA GLY A 17 3.99 -10.23 13.70
C GLY A 17 2.67 -10.16 14.46
N GLN A 18 1.60 -9.57 13.89
CA GLN A 18 0.30 -9.55 14.57
C GLN A 18 -0.43 -10.88 14.36
N LYS A 19 -0.54 -11.68 15.43
CA LYS A 19 -1.29 -12.92 15.46
C LYS A 19 -2.70 -12.71 16.01
N ASN A 20 -3.66 -13.52 15.58
CA ASN A 20 -4.98 -13.63 16.17
C ASN A 20 -4.91 -14.53 17.44
N LYS A 21 -6.03 -14.68 18.16
CA LYS A 21 -6.10 -15.52 19.37
C LYS A 21 -5.75 -17.00 19.11
N SER A 22 -5.84 -17.46 17.87
CA SER A 22 -5.49 -18.81 17.44
C SER A 22 -4.01 -18.96 17.01
N GLY A 23 -3.20 -17.90 17.11
CA GLY A 23 -1.79 -17.91 16.68
C GLY A 23 -1.58 -17.70 15.18
N SER A 24 -2.65 -17.61 14.38
CA SER A 24 -2.58 -17.36 12.93
C SER A 24 -2.44 -15.87 12.63
N THR A 25 -1.87 -15.53 11.48
CA THR A 25 -1.67 -14.15 11.04
C THR A 25 -2.99 -13.37 10.97
N LYS A 26 -3.08 -12.25 11.70
CA LYS A 26 -4.30 -11.43 11.73
C LYS A 26 -4.37 -10.53 10.51
N LYS A 27 -5.37 -10.76 9.65
CA LYS A 27 -5.70 -9.84 8.55
C LYS A 27 -6.15 -8.50 9.12
N THR A 28 -5.63 -7.41 8.57
CA THR A 28 -6.13 -6.08 8.88
C THR A 28 -7.40 -5.84 8.08
N THR A 29 -8.53 -5.67 8.78
CA THR A 29 -9.78 -5.22 8.17
C THR A 29 -9.56 -3.82 7.59
N GLY A 30 -9.75 -3.65 6.28
CA GLY A 30 -9.58 -2.38 5.57
C GLY A 30 -9.30 -2.55 4.08
N ASP A 31 -10.09 -1.85 3.26
CA ASP A 31 -10.08 -1.68 1.80
C ASP A 31 -9.25 -2.68 0.99
N GLY A 32 -9.82 -3.89 0.82
CA GLY A 32 -9.49 -4.86 -0.23
C GLY A 32 -9.84 -4.35 -1.64
N GLY A 33 -9.67 -3.05 -1.89
CA GLY A 33 -10.12 -2.37 -3.09
C GLY A 33 -9.29 -2.72 -4.33
N ARG A 34 -9.81 -2.28 -5.48
CA ARG A 34 -9.13 -2.39 -6.78
C ARG A 34 -8.36 -1.10 -7.08
N TYR A 35 -7.09 -1.26 -7.45
CA TYR A 35 -6.18 -0.16 -7.78
C TYR A 35 -5.71 -0.27 -9.22
N LEU A 36 -5.88 0.82 -9.98
CA LEU A 36 -5.34 0.97 -11.33
C LEU A 36 -3.96 1.62 -11.28
N SER A 37 -2.94 0.93 -11.77
CA SER A 37 -1.56 1.42 -11.80
C SER A 37 -0.76 0.77 -12.93
N LYS A 38 0.35 1.41 -13.34
CA LYS A 38 1.27 0.83 -14.34
C LYS A 38 2.10 -0.34 -13.77
N SER A 39 2.38 -0.31 -12.47
CA SER A 39 3.16 -1.35 -11.78
C SER A 39 2.46 -1.85 -10.51
N PRO A 40 2.68 -3.13 -10.14
CA PRO A 40 2.15 -3.71 -8.90
C PRO A 40 2.68 -2.95 -7.67
N ARG A 41 3.94 -2.51 -7.68
CA ARG A 41 4.54 -1.68 -6.64
C ARG A 41 3.78 -0.37 -6.41
N ALA A 42 3.36 0.30 -7.49
CA ALA A 42 2.59 1.54 -7.38
C ALA A 42 1.18 1.29 -6.83
N ALA A 43 0.53 0.19 -7.24
CA ALA A 43 -0.74 -0.23 -6.66
C ALA A 43 -0.61 -0.53 -5.16
N ALA A 44 0.46 -1.22 -4.75
CA ALA A 44 0.71 -1.58 -3.36
C ALA A 44 0.93 -0.33 -2.50
N SER A 45 1.65 0.66 -3.03
CA SER A 45 1.87 1.95 -2.36
C SER A 45 0.56 2.71 -2.11
N LYS A 46 -0.35 2.72 -3.10
CA LYS A 46 -1.66 3.36 -2.97
C LYS A 46 -2.51 2.65 -1.92
N ALA A 47 -2.62 1.33 -2.02
CA ALA A 47 -3.34 0.51 -1.05
C ALA A 47 -2.81 0.70 0.38
N PHE A 48 -1.49 0.62 0.54
CA PHE A 48 -0.83 0.83 1.82
C PHE A 48 -1.14 2.20 2.43
N ASN A 49 -0.98 3.27 1.65
CA ASN A 49 -1.24 4.63 2.13
C ASN A 49 -2.71 4.84 2.47
N ALA A 50 -3.64 4.28 1.69
CA ALA A 50 -5.06 4.30 1.98
C ALA A 50 -5.36 3.59 3.31
N SER A 51 -4.81 2.40 3.55
CA SER A 51 -5.00 1.66 4.80
C SER A 51 -4.42 2.39 6.02
N CYS A 52 -3.23 2.97 5.91
CA CYS A 52 -2.64 3.72 7.02
C CYS A 52 -3.39 5.04 7.29
N ARG A 53 -4.08 5.61 6.30
CA ARG A 53 -4.97 6.79 6.47
C ARG A 53 -6.31 6.40 7.08
N SER A 54 -6.95 5.35 6.58
CA SER A 54 -8.21 4.82 7.10
C SER A 54 -8.11 4.45 8.59
N LYS A 55 -6.95 3.94 9.02
CA LYS A 55 -6.68 3.63 10.44
C LYS A 55 -6.15 4.82 11.25
N SER A 56 -6.08 6.02 10.68
CA SER A 56 -5.60 7.24 11.34
C SER A 56 -4.24 7.08 12.06
N ILE A 57 -3.32 6.30 11.49
CA ILE A 57 -2.04 5.98 12.15
C ILE A 57 -1.10 7.19 12.07
N LYS A 58 -0.91 7.89 13.20
CA LYS A 58 -0.03 9.06 13.36
C LYS A 58 1.35 8.62 13.85
N GLY A 59 2.20 8.11 12.96
CA GLY A 59 3.54 7.62 13.32
C GLY A 59 4.06 6.59 12.33
N GLN A 60 4.70 5.53 12.85
CA GLN A 60 5.16 4.43 12.02
C GLN A 60 4.00 3.48 11.65
N CYS A 61 3.77 3.31 10.34
CA CYS A 61 2.85 2.30 9.82
C CYS A 61 3.69 1.21 9.15
N THR A 62 3.51 -0.05 9.50
CA THR A 62 4.22 -1.17 8.85
C THR A 62 3.22 -2.26 8.54
N LEU A 63 3.04 -2.56 7.27
CA LEU A 63 2.06 -3.52 6.77
C LEU A 63 2.68 -4.32 5.61
N GLU A 64 2.30 -5.58 5.50
CA GLU A 64 2.53 -6.37 4.31
C GLU A 64 1.26 -6.34 3.46
N VAL A 65 1.42 -6.02 2.18
CA VAL A 65 0.33 -5.94 1.21
C VAL A 65 0.52 -7.02 0.16
N THR A 66 -0.48 -7.87 0.00
CA THR A 66 -0.56 -8.87 -1.07
C THR A 66 -1.59 -8.42 -2.09
N LEU A 67 -1.14 -8.27 -3.33
CA LEU A 67 -1.96 -7.91 -4.48
C LEU A 67 -2.10 -9.09 -5.43
N LYS A 68 -3.25 -9.17 -6.09
CA LYS A 68 -3.47 -10.03 -7.26
C LYS A 68 -3.66 -9.15 -8.48
N GLU A 69 -2.94 -9.42 -9.55
CA GLU A 69 -3.20 -8.79 -10.84
C GLU A 69 -4.52 -9.32 -11.41
N THR A 70 -5.42 -8.41 -11.77
CA THR A 70 -6.76 -8.69 -12.32
C THR A 70 -6.97 -7.99 -13.66
N THR A 71 -5.87 -7.74 -14.38
CA THR A 71 -5.89 -7.23 -15.76
C THR A 71 -6.58 -8.26 -16.66
N ARG A 72 -7.42 -7.80 -17.60
CA ARG A 72 -8.12 -8.67 -18.56
C ARG A 72 -7.12 -9.55 -19.32
N ASN A 73 -7.32 -10.86 -19.31
CA ASN A 73 -6.43 -11.88 -19.89
C ASN A 73 -5.00 -11.93 -19.30
N GLY A 74 -4.77 -11.39 -18.10
CA GLY A 74 -3.47 -11.48 -17.41
C GLY A 74 -3.31 -12.77 -16.60
N GLU A 75 -2.06 -13.11 -16.26
CA GLU A 75 -1.68 -14.35 -15.55
C GLU A 75 -2.05 -14.40 -14.06
N GLU A 76 -2.98 -13.58 -13.58
CA GLU A 76 -3.50 -13.59 -12.20
C GLU A 76 -2.43 -13.62 -11.08
N LYS A 77 -1.24 -13.06 -11.37
CA LYS A 77 -0.04 -13.14 -10.52
C LYS A 77 -0.26 -12.47 -9.16
N LEU A 78 0.26 -13.12 -8.12
CA LEU A 78 0.29 -12.58 -6.76
C LEU A 78 1.61 -11.84 -6.52
N TYR A 79 1.52 -10.64 -5.96
CA TYR A 79 2.65 -9.81 -5.60
C TYR A 79 2.59 -9.45 -4.12
N LYS A 80 3.66 -9.73 -3.38
CA LYS A 80 3.77 -9.41 -1.96
C LYS A 80 4.76 -8.28 -1.75
N TYR A 81 4.40 -7.31 -0.91
CA TYR A 81 5.25 -6.18 -0.57
C TYR A 81 5.25 -5.91 0.92
N ALA A 82 6.44 -5.69 1.48
CA ALA A 82 6.59 -5.09 2.81
C ALA A 82 6.64 -3.57 2.68
N CYS A 83 5.71 -2.89 3.32
CA CYS A 83 5.56 -1.44 3.27
C CYS A 83 5.77 -0.82 4.65
N LYS A 84 6.56 0.25 4.71
CA LYS A 84 6.83 1.01 5.94
C LYS A 84 6.64 2.51 5.67
N ARG A 85 5.76 3.14 6.44
CA ARG A 85 5.58 4.59 6.51
C ARG A 85 6.25 5.10 7.77
N ILE A 86 7.09 6.11 7.66
CA ILE A 86 7.80 6.72 8.79
C ILE A 86 7.46 8.20 8.79
N LYS A 87 7.11 8.75 9.95
CA LYS A 87 6.95 10.20 10.08
C LYS A 87 8.32 10.84 10.03
N LEU A 88 8.49 11.83 9.15
CA LEU A 88 9.72 12.59 9.05
C LEU A 88 9.88 13.47 10.29
N ALA A 89 11.12 13.66 10.75
CA ALA A 89 11.43 14.62 11.81
C ALA A 89 11.05 16.04 11.37
N GLU A 90 11.42 16.38 10.14
CA GLU A 90 11.10 17.64 9.50
C GLU A 90 10.22 17.40 8.27
N PRO A 91 9.05 18.05 8.16
CA PRO A 91 8.16 17.87 7.03
C PRO A 91 8.76 18.48 5.77
N ARG A 92 8.76 17.73 4.66
CA ARG A 92 9.23 18.23 3.37
C ARG A 92 8.14 19.02 2.67
N ILE A 93 8.39 20.28 2.34
CA ILE A 93 7.48 21.11 1.55
C ILE A 93 7.80 20.89 0.07
N VAL A 94 6.82 20.42 -0.69
CA VAL A 94 6.96 20.24 -2.14
C VAL A 94 5.99 21.17 -2.85
N LYS A 95 6.52 22.01 -3.75
CA LYS A 95 5.74 22.93 -4.58
C LYS A 95 5.25 22.19 -5.83
N PHE A 96 3.94 22.09 -5.99
CA PHE A 96 3.27 21.63 -7.20
C PHE A 96 2.56 22.82 -7.86
N GLY A 97 3.27 23.50 -8.76
CA GLY A 97 2.79 24.72 -9.39
C GLY A 97 2.58 25.82 -8.33
N LYS A 98 1.32 26.25 -8.16
CA LYS A 98 0.93 27.25 -7.14
C LYS A 98 0.60 26.66 -5.77
N ASN A 99 0.51 25.33 -5.64
CA ASN A 99 0.13 24.65 -4.41
C ASN A 99 1.36 24.14 -3.66
N GLU A 100 1.36 24.31 -2.34
CA GLU A 100 2.38 23.77 -1.45
C GLU A 100 1.82 22.56 -0.73
N VAL A 101 2.43 21.39 -0.96
CA VAL A 101 2.03 20.14 -0.30
C VAL A 101 3.07 19.82 0.77
N LYS A 102 2.61 19.77 2.02
CA LYS A 102 3.41 19.33 3.16
C LYS A 102 3.46 17.80 3.20
N ILE A 103 4.63 17.24 2.93
CA ILE A 103 4.88 15.79 3.02
C ILE A 103 5.48 15.49 4.39
N GLU A 104 4.68 14.92 5.27
CA GLU A 104 5.08 14.59 6.65
C GLU A 104 5.60 13.16 6.81
N TYR A 105 5.47 12.32 5.79
CA TYR A 105 5.77 10.89 5.87
C TYR A 105 6.61 10.41 4.69
N ASP A 106 7.65 9.63 4.99
CA ASP A 106 8.40 8.82 4.01
C ASP A 106 7.77 7.44 3.89
N THR A 107 7.73 6.90 2.67
CA THR A 107 7.17 5.57 2.38
C THR A 107 8.21 4.69 1.71
N ARG A 108 8.60 3.61 2.40
CA ARG A 108 9.52 2.59 1.89
C ARG A 108 8.76 1.32 1.56
N ILE A 109 9.04 0.75 0.39
CA ILE A 109 8.38 -0.46 -0.12
C ILE A 109 9.45 -1.42 -0.61
N VAL A 110 9.35 -2.68 -0.19
CA VAL A 110 10.26 -3.77 -0.58
C VAL A 110 9.41 -4.93 -1.10
N SER A 111 9.78 -5.50 -2.25
CA SER A 111 9.13 -6.71 -2.77
C SER A 111 9.54 -7.91 -1.92
N LEU A 112 8.56 -8.74 -1.57
CA LEU A 112 8.79 -10.04 -0.97
C LEU A 112 8.64 -11.06 -2.10
N ASN A 113 9.69 -11.85 -2.34
CA ASN A 113 9.66 -13.00 -3.24
C ASN A 113 8.85 -14.14 -2.62
#